data_AF-A0AAJ5X086-F1
#
_entry.id   AF-A0AAJ5X086-F1
#
_cell.length_a   1.000
_cell.length_b   1.000
_cell.length_c   1.000
_cell.angle_alpha   90.00
_cell.angle_beta   90.00
_cell.angle_gamma   90.00
#
_symmetry.space_group_name_H-M   'P 1'
#
loop_
_entity.id
_entity.type
_entity.pdbx_description
1 polymer ?
#
loop_
_entity_poly.entity_id
_entity_poly.type
_entity_poly.pdbx_seq_one_letter_code
_entity_poly.pdbx_strand_id
1 'polypeptide(L)'
;MNRRNFLMRTTTGAAVLAAGFPVMAAAQQAGGAAVATGAINGTQRRPLRLDQEIEELQERTFRWFEKVTDRRTGLTPDRWPTPSFCSVAAVGFALTCWPVGVARGWMSRAEARERTLTTLRFFHDLPQGPEATGTAGHKGFFYHFLDMETGLRFAQNELSTVDTALLIGGMLFAARYFDGRHADEAEIRQKAQAIYERIEWPWAVIRDNRITMGWHPESGFIPSDWHVYNEGMLVLLLAIGSPTHPVSVNVWHEWAASYDESWTDRWGSWRLNFAPIFGHQYSHMFIDFRGIQDAWMRGQSAQLGEYLDYFENSRRAVYAQQKYAHDNVAGWAGYSSEVWGLTACDGPGDFKQVIDGREREFFSYSARGPGERDDGTIAPTAAASSIAFAPEIVVPCVKAMKQKYGAGVYTEWGFLDSFNPTLTVRDGPLQHGKIVDGVGWVDGDYLGIDQGPIVIMTENHRSEFVWRHMRGEPNIRRALDIAGFTGGWMNG
;
A
#
# COMPACT_ATOMS: atom_id res chain seq x y z
N MET A 1 -18.60 4.74 4.09
CA MET A 1 -18.29 6.18 3.90
C MET A 1 -16.84 6.28 3.37
N ASN A 2 -16.61 6.93 2.22
CA ASN A 2 -15.39 6.82 1.39
C ASN A 2 -14.10 7.30 2.12
N ARG A 3 -12.92 6.79 1.72
CA ARG A 3 -11.54 7.05 2.23
C ARG A 3 -11.25 8.52 2.67
N ARG A 4 -12.01 9.45 2.09
CA ARG A 4 -11.90 10.90 2.14
C ARG A 4 -12.29 11.58 3.46
N ASN A 5 -13.20 11.06 4.27
CA ASN A 5 -13.53 11.72 5.56
C ASN A 5 -12.41 11.61 6.61
N PHE A 6 -11.46 10.69 6.40
CA PHE A 6 -10.31 10.50 7.27
C PHE A 6 -9.23 11.56 7.01
N LEU A 7 -8.89 11.81 5.74
CA LEU A 7 -7.92 12.85 5.35
C LEU A 7 -8.39 14.29 5.67
N MET A 8 -9.68 14.50 5.95
CA MET A 8 -10.21 15.83 6.32
C MET A 8 -10.22 16.11 7.83
N ARG A 9 -9.86 15.15 8.71
CA ARG A 9 -10.09 15.28 10.17
C ARG A 9 -8.85 15.33 11.07
N THR A 10 -7.64 15.39 10.54
CA THR A 10 -6.42 15.55 11.37
C THR A 10 -6.17 16.98 11.85
N THR A 11 -6.98 17.97 11.47
CA THR A 11 -6.87 19.35 11.97
C THR A 11 -7.87 19.64 13.10
N THR A 12 -7.53 19.26 14.33
CA THR A 12 -7.94 20.03 15.53
C THR A 12 -7.03 19.70 16.70
N GLY A 13 -6.04 20.56 16.90
CA GLY A 13 -5.22 20.56 18.12
C GLY A 13 -6.04 21.02 19.32
N ALA A 14 -5.73 20.42 20.47
CA ALA A 14 -6.03 21.00 21.77
C ALA A 14 -4.70 21.17 22.52
N ALA A 15 -4.25 22.42 22.58
CA ALA A 15 -3.14 22.83 23.43
C ALA A 15 -3.55 22.76 24.90
N VAL A 16 -2.75 22.10 25.74
CA VAL A 16 -2.78 22.28 27.20
C VAL A 16 -1.36 22.44 27.73
N LEU A 17 -1.11 23.67 28.17
CA LEU A 17 -0.10 24.22 29.07
C LEU A 17 0.90 23.27 29.75
N ALA A 18 2.16 23.68 29.59
CA ALA A 18 3.33 23.23 30.31
C ALA A 18 3.28 23.51 31.83
N ALA A 19 3.78 22.56 32.61
CA ALA A 19 4.35 22.81 33.93
C ALA A 19 5.57 21.90 34.09
N GLY A 20 6.75 22.50 34.15
CA GLY A 20 8.03 21.80 34.22
C GLY A 20 8.40 21.32 35.62
N PHE A 21 9.12 20.21 35.68
CA PHE A 21 9.98 19.81 36.81
C PHE A 21 11.18 18.98 36.29
N PRO A 22 12.31 18.98 36.99
CA PRO A 22 13.62 18.72 36.39
C PRO A 22 13.94 17.24 36.25
N VAL A 23 14.69 16.93 35.19
CA VAL A 23 15.27 15.63 34.86
C VAL A 23 16.46 15.35 35.80
N MET A 24 16.38 14.27 36.58
CA MET A 24 17.57 13.62 37.13
C MET A 24 18.02 12.52 36.17
N ALA A 25 19.23 12.68 35.64
CA ALA A 25 19.90 11.71 34.80
C ALA A 25 20.37 10.51 35.64
N ALA A 26 19.95 9.30 35.24
CA ALA A 26 20.59 8.05 35.63
C ALA A 26 21.00 7.33 34.34
N ALA A 27 22.30 7.31 34.07
CA ALA A 27 22.89 6.59 32.97
C ALA A 27 22.81 5.08 33.23
N GLN A 28 22.22 4.33 32.29
CA GLN A 28 22.35 2.89 32.23
C GLN A 28 22.85 2.50 30.84
N GLN A 29 24.06 1.94 30.81
CA GLN A 29 24.71 1.37 29.64
C GLN A 29 23.91 0.17 29.14
N ALA A 30 23.42 0.24 27.90
CA ALA A 30 22.98 -0.94 27.15
C ALA A 30 23.98 -1.17 26.00
N GLY A 31 24.53 -2.39 25.95
CA GLY A 31 25.58 -2.80 25.02
C GLY A 31 25.16 -2.69 23.56
N GLY A 32 25.98 -2.00 22.77
CA GLY A 32 25.84 -1.92 21.32
C GLY A 32 26.14 -3.26 20.65
N ALA A 33 25.15 -3.83 19.97
CA ALA A 33 25.39 -4.77 18.89
C ALA A 33 25.70 -3.95 17.63
N ALA A 34 26.95 -3.98 17.19
CA ALA A 34 27.39 -3.29 15.99
C ALA A 34 26.68 -3.85 14.74
N VAL A 35 25.99 -2.96 14.02
CA VAL A 35 25.45 -3.24 12.68
C VAL A 35 26.60 -3.21 11.69
N ALA A 36 26.90 -4.35 11.06
CA ALA A 36 27.91 -4.45 10.02
C ALA A 36 27.44 -3.73 8.75
N THR A 37 28.10 -2.63 8.41
CA THR A 37 27.98 -1.93 7.14
C THR A 37 28.74 -2.69 6.05
N GLY A 38 28.09 -3.68 5.43
CA GLY A 38 28.61 -4.38 4.26
C GLY A 38 28.25 -3.66 2.96
N ALA A 39 29.25 -3.21 2.21
CA ALA A 39 29.10 -2.71 0.85
C ALA A 39 28.47 -3.79 -0.06
N ILE A 40 27.33 -3.47 -0.68
CA ILE A 40 26.57 -4.40 -1.51
C ILE A 40 27.11 -4.34 -2.95
N ASN A 41 28.23 -5.02 -3.20
CA ASN A 41 28.56 -5.41 -4.57
C ASN A 41 27.56 -6.46 -5.04
N GLY A 42 27.02 -6.29 -6.26
CA GLY A 42 25.85 -6.97 -6.85
C GLY A 42 25.93 -8.49 -7.04
N THR A 43 26.21 -9.22 -5.97
CA THR A 43 25.98 -10.66 -5.88
C THR A 43 24.49 -10.88 -5.63
N GLN A 44 23.82 -11.61 -6.52
CA GLN A 44 22.42 -11.99 -6.34
C GLN A 44 22.28 -12.71 -4.99
N ARG A 45 21.65 -12.06 -4.01
CA ARG A 45 21.36 -12.66 -2.71
C ARG A 45 20.50 -13.90 -2.95
N ARG A 46 20.94 -15.05 -2.47
CA ARG A 46 20.16 -16.30 -2.56
C ARG A 46 18.77 -16.05 -1.93
N PRO A 47 17.67 -16.44 -2.60
CA PRO A 47 16.33 -16.28 -2.03
C PRO A 47 16.24 -16.90 -0.64
N LEU A 48 15.60 -16.19 0.28
CA LEU A 48 15.31 -16.68 1.61
C LEU A 48 14.35 -17.87 1.53
N ARG A 49 14.55 -18.85 2.41
CA ARG A 49 13.54 -19.89 2.68
C ARG A 49 12.51 -19.27 3.63
N LEU A 50 11.25 -19.25 3.22
CA LEU A 50 10.17 -18.72 4.07
C LEU A 50 9.57 -19.84 4.94
N ASP A 51 8.84 -19.43 5.98
CA ASP A 51 7.96 -20.33 6.72
C ASP A 51 6.88 -20.88 5.77
N GLN A 52 6.51 -22.14 5.93
CA GLN A 52 5.60 -22.84 5.02
C GLN A 52 4.22 -22.17 4.94
N GLU A 53 3.70 -21.62 6.04
CA GLU A 53 2.39 -20.95 6.05
C GLU A 53 2.44 -19.63 5.27
N ILE A 54 3.60 -18.97 5.24
CA ILE A 54 3.83 -17.77 4.44
C ILE A 54 3.92 -18.13 2.96
N GLU A 55 4.61 -19.24 2.61
CA GLU A 55 4.65 -19.71 1.22
C GLU A 55 3.25 -20.06 0.70
N GLU A 56 2.46 -20.76 1.52
CA GLU A 56 1.07 -21.09 1.19
C GLU A 56 0.19 -19.84 1.03
N LEU A 57 0.30 -18.88 1.95
CA LEU A 57 -0.42 -17.61 1.85
C LEU A 57 -0.06 -16.90 0.54
N GLN A 58 1.23 -16.76 0.23
CA GLN A 58 1.69 -16.10 -0.98
C GLN A 58 1.13 -16.77 -2.25
N GLU A 59 1.17 -18.10 -2.35
CA GLU A 59 0.64 -18.82 -3.51
C GLU A 59 -0.87 -18.66 -3.62
N ARG A 60 -1.64 -18.91 -2.55
CA ARG A 60 -3.11 -18.79 -2.58
C ARG A 60 -3.54 -17.39 -2.99
N THR A 61 -2.91 -16.37 -2.42
CA THR A 61 -3.21 -14.97 -2.74
C THR A 61 -2.82 -14.63 -4.19
N PHE A 62 -1.71 -15.17 -4.71
CA PHE A 62 -1.37 -15.05 -6.13
C PHE A 62 -2.47 -15.65 -7.05
N ARG A 63 -3.00 -16.82 -6.68
CA ARG A 63 -4.03 -17.49 -7.49
C ARG A 63 -5.32 -16.68 -7.59
N TRP A 64 -5.59 -15.78 -6.64
CA TRP A 64 -6.67 -14.81 -6.75
C TRP A 64 -6.54 -13.99 -8.05
N PHE A 65 -5.39 -13.32 -8.26
CA PHE A 65 -5.13 -12.52 -9.46
C PHE A 65 -5.10 -13.36 -10.74
N GLU A 66 -4.64 -14.60 -10.66
CA GLU A 66 -4.69 -15.52 -11.79
C GLU A 66 -6.14 -15.82 -12.22
N LYS A 67 -7.03 -15.98 -11.24
CA LYS A 67 -8.43 -16.38 -11.39
C LYS A 67 -9.34 -15.22 -11.79
N VAL A 68 -9.24 -14.09 -11.11
CA VAL A 68 -10.26 -13.02 -11.18
C VAL A 68 -10.01 -11.98 -12.27
N THR A 69 -8.77 -11.85 -12.76
CA THR A 69 -8.46 -10.90 -13.83
C THR A 69 -8.95 -11.42 -15.18
N ASP A 70 -9.74 -10.61 -15.90
CA ASP A 70 -10.26 -10.95 -17.23
C ASP A 70 -9.10 -11.11 -18.22
N ARG A 71 -8.97 -12.29 -18.85
CA ARG A 71 -7.90 -12.59 -19.81
C ARG A 71 -8.00 -11.78 -21.11
N ARG A 72 -9.16 -11.22 -21.44
CA ARG A 72 -9.39 -10.46 -22.69
C ARG A 72 -8.98 -9.00 -22.58
N THR A 73 -9.05 -8.43 -21.39
CA THR A 73 -8.85 -6.99 -21.14
C THR A 73 -7.76 -6.71 -20.12
N GLY A 74 -7.47 -7.66 -19.23
CA GLY A 74 -6.60 -7.45 -18.08
C GLY A 74 -7.27 -6.70 -16.92
N LEU A 75 -8.56 -6.39 -17.01
CA LEU A 75 -9.30 -5.72 -15.94
C LEU A 75 -9.41 -6.65 -14.73
N THR A 76 -9.08 -6.10 -13.56
CA THR A 76 -9.05 -6.82 -12.28
C THR A 76 -10.10 -6.20 -11.37
N PRO A 77 -11.04 -6.99 -10.83
CA PRO A 77 -12.10 -6.44 -10.01
C PRO A 77 -11.53 -5.83 -8.73
N ASP A 78 -12.20 -4.80 -8.22
CA ASP A 78 -11.90 -4.20 -6.91
C ASP A 78 -12.00 -5.24 -5.79
N ARG A 79 -13.05 -6.07 -5.87
CA ARG A 79 -13.37 -7.11 -4.90
C ARG A 79 -13.93 -8.37 -5.54
N TRP A 80 -13.84 -9.48 -4.82
CA TRP A 80 -14.37 -10.78 -5.24
C TRP A 80 -14.66 -11.65 -4.00
N PRO A 81 -15.68 -12.54 -3.97
CA PRO A 81 -16.57 -12.95 -5.05
C PRO A 81 -17.80 -12.09 -5.30
N THR A 82 -18.05 -11.07 -4.48
CA THR A 82 -19.14 -10.12 -4.78
C THR A 82 -18.83 -9.41 -6.10
N PRO A 83 -19.71 -9.51 -7.13
CA PRO A 83 -19.46 -8.84 -8.41
C PRO A 83 -19.25 -7.33 -8.23
N SER A 84 -18.22 -6.79 -8.88
CA SER A 84 -17.79 -5.41 -8.71
C SER A 84 -17.23 -4.82 -10.00
N PHE A 85 -16.94 -3.52 -9.97
CA PHE A 85 -16.18 -2.78 -10.98
C PHE A 85 -14.68 -3.12 -10.91
N CYS A 86 -13.93 -2.71 -11.94
CA CYS A 86 -12.47 -2.81 -11.99
C CYS A 86 -11.82 -1.75 -11.11
N SER A 87 -10.77 -2.11 -10.36
CA SER A 87 -9.86 -1.17 -9.71
C SER A 87 -8.56 -1.06 -10.51
N VAL A 88 -8.19 0.15 -10.93
CA VAL A 88 -6.94 0.33 -11.71
C VAL A 88 -5.69 0.09 -10.86
N ALA A 89 -5.76 0.34 -9.54
CA ALA A 89 -4.69 -0.04 -8.62
C ALA A 89 -4.52 -1.57 -8.55
N ALA A 90 -5.63 -2.32 -8.45
CA ALA A 90 -5.60 -3.78 -8.47
C ALA A 90 -5.02 -4.34 -9.77
N VAL A 91 -5.25 -3.68 -10.91
CA VAL A 91 -4.59 -4.03 -12.18
C VAL A 91 -3.06 -3.82 -12.12
N GLY A 92 -2.60 -2.72 -11.52
CA GLY A 92 -1.18 -2.50 -11.25
C GLY A 92 -0.56 -3.61 -10.41
N PHE A 93 -1.30 -4.10 -9.42
CA PHE A 93 -0.83 -5.19 -8.56
C PHE A 93 -0.85 -6.53 -9.31
N ALA A 94 -1.85 -6.80 -10.14
CA ALA A 94 -1.91 -7.99 -11.01
C ALA A 94 -0.71 -8.06 -11.97
N LEU A 95 -0.39 -6.94 -12.64
CA LEU A 95 0.77 -6.79 -13.53
C LEU A 95 2.10 -7.10 -12.83
N THR A 96 2.15 -6.91 -11.51
CA THR A 96 3.31 -7.23 -10.67
C THR A 96 3.29 -8.68 -10.20
N CYS A 97 2.11 -9.20 -9.85
CA CYS A 97 1.93 -10.56 -9.37
C CYS A 97 2.22 -11.63 -10.43
N TRP A 98 1.92 -11.40 -11.72
CA TRP A 98 2.18 -12.41 -12.76
C TRP A 98 3.68 -12.74 -12.92
N PRO A 99 4.60 -11.76 -13.05
CA PRO A 99 6.03 -12.04 -12.94
C PRO A 99 6.47 -12.75 -11.67
N VAL A 100 5.87 -12.44 -10.51
CA VAL A 100 6.12 -13.18 -9.25
C VAL A 100 5.73 -14.65 -9.44
N GLY A 101 4.55 -14.92 -10.01
CA GLY A 101 4.09 -16.27 -10.35
C GLY A 101 5.06 -17.02 -11.27
N VAL A 102 5.71 -16.33 -12.22
CA VAL A 102 6.76 -16.93 -13.04
C VAL A 102 8.00 -17.27 -12.22
N ALA A 103 8.48 -16.34 -11.39
CA ALA A 103 9.65 -16.56 -10.54
C ALA A 103 9.43 -17.71 -9.54
N ARG A 104 8.17 -17.97 -9.17
CA ARG A 104 7.77 -19.05 -8.26
C ARG A 104 7.36 -20.36 -8.95
N GLY A 105 7.24 -20.37 -10.28
CA GLY A 105 6.80 -21.55 -11.04
C GLY A 105 5.29 -21.82 -10.99
N TRP A 106 4.50 -20.85 -10.53
CA TRP A 106 3.03 -20.94 -10.47
C TRP A 106 2.36 -20.60 -11.80
N MET A 107 3.05 -19.85 -12.67
CA MET A 107 2.60 -19.42 -13.99
C MET A 107 3.77 -19.49 -14.97
N SER A 108 3.52 -19.82 -16.24
CA SER A 108 4.57 -19.81 -17.26
C SER A 108 4.92 -18.38 -17.68
N ARG A 109 6.17 -18.10 -18.09
CA ARG A 109 6.55 -16.79 -18.64
C ARG A 109 5.72 -16.41 -19.87
N ALA A 110 5.35 -17.39 -20.69
CA ALA A 110 4.53 -17.17 -21.87
C ALA A 110 3.13 -16.68 -21.51
N GLU A 111 2.48 -17.31 -20.54
CA GLU A 111 1.17 -16.88 -20.05
C GLU A 111 1.23 -15.49 -19.37
N ALA A 112 2.24 -15.27 -18.52
CA ALA A 112 2.41 -13.96 -17.88
C ALA A 112 2.61 -12.86 -18.92
N ARG A 113 3.42 -13.12 -19.95
CA ARG A 113 3.65 -12.19 -21.07
C ARG A 113 2.36 -11.90 -21.83
N GLU A 114 1.57 -12.92 -22.16
CA GLU A 114 0.29 -12.77 -22.85
C GLU A 114 -0.67 -11.88 -22.05
N ARG A 115 -0.84 -12.18 -20.75
CA ARG A 115 -1.70 -11.39 -19.85
C ARG A 115 -1.23 -9.94 -19.76
N THR A 116 0.07 -9.72 -19.50
CA THR A 116 0.66 -8.37 -19.43
C THR A 116 0.48 -7.59 -20.73
N LEU A 117 0.76 -8.19 -21.89
CA LEU A 117 0.64 -7.51 -23.16
C LEU A 117 -0.82 -7.16 -23.49
N THR A 118 -1.76 -8.07 -23.21
CA THR A 118 -3.19 -7.82 -23.37
C THR A 118 -3.65 -6.64 -22.50
N THR A 119 -3.27 -6.61 -21.22
CA THR A 119 -3.56 -5.48 -20.33
C THR A 119 -2.99 -4.17 -20.86
N LEU A 120 -1.72 -4.15 -21.26
CA LEU A 120 -1.07 -2.95 -21.77
C LEU A 120 -1.68 -2.45 -23.08
N ARG A 121 -2.04 -3.35 -24.00
CA ARG A 121 -2.77 -2.99 -25.22
C ARG A 121 -4.12 -2.36 -24.88
N PHE A 122 -4.89 -3.01 -24.01
CA PHE A 122 -6.19 -2.52 -23.58
C PHE A 122 -6.08 -1.10 -22.99
N PHE A 123 -5.25 -0.89 -21.97
CA PHE A 123 -5.10 0.43 -21.33
C PHE A 123 -4.48 1.49 -22.23
N HIS A 124 -3.58 1.11 -23.15
CA HIS A 124 -3.02 2.03 -24.13
C HIS A 124 -4.10 2.60 -25.05
N ASP A 125 -5.03 1.75 -25.50
CA ASP A 125 -6.03 2.07 -26.51
C ASP A 125 -7.35 2.62 -25.93
N LEU A 126 -7.53 2.61 -24.60
CA LEU A 126 -8.73 3.15 -23.95
C LEU A 126 -8.93 4.64 -24.25
N PRO A 127 -10.18 5.07 -24.51
CA PRO A 127 -10.50 6.46 -24.83
C PRO A 127 -10.23 7.38 -23.63
N GLN A 128 -9.71 8.56 -23.90
CA GLN A 128 -9.37 9.56 -22.90
C GLN A 128 -9.91 10.93 -23.31
N GLY A 129 -10.46 11.68 -22.36
CA GLY A 129 -11.13 12.93 -22.66
C GLY A 129 -11.82 13.55 -21.44
N PRO A 130 -12.19 14.84 -21.50
CA PRO A 130 -12.80 15.56 -20.38
C PRO A 130 -14.27 15.19 -20.14
N GLU A 131 -14.86 14.35 -20.99
CA GLU A 131 -16.27 13.97 -20.94
C GLU A 131 -16.60 13.18 -19.66
N ALA A 132 -17.83 13.37 -19.15
CA ALA A 132 -18.31 12.69 -17.95
C ALA A 132 -18.43 11.17 -18.11
N THR A 133 -18.70 10.71 -19.33
CA THR A 133 -18.86 9.30 -19.70
C THR A 133 -18.15 9.02 -21.02
N GLY A 134 -17.96 7.73 -21.36
CA GLY A 134 -17.35 7.35 -22.65
C GLY A 134 -15.82 7.36 -22.65
N THR A 135 -15.18 7.65 -21.52
CA THR A 135 -13.72 7.72 -21.38
C THR A 135 -13.25 6.88 -20.18
N ALA A 136 -12.02 6.37 -20.24
CA ALA A 136 -11.36 5.67 -19.14
C ALA A 136 -10.48 6.61 -18.28
N GLY A 137 -10.34 7.85 -18.70
CA GLY A 137 -9.60 8.87 -17.97
C GLY A 137 -9.41 10.14 -18.77
N HIS A 138 -8.58 11.03 -18.23
CA HIS A 138 -8.29 12.33 -18.82
C HIS A 138 -6.82 12.68 -18.59
N LYS A 139 -6.18 13.37 -19.54
CA LYS A 139 -4.80 13.87 -19.40
C LYS A 139 -3.77 12.77 -19.10
N GLY A 140 -4.05 11.55 -19.57
CA GLY A 140 -3.23 10.36 -19.36
C GLY A 140 -3.45 9.66 -18.02
N PHE A 141 -4.15 10.30 -17.08
CA PHE A 141 -4.58 9.68 -15.83
C PHE A 141 -5.81 8.79 -16.04
N PHE A 142 -6.06 7.86 -15.12
CA PHE A 142 -7.21 6.94 -15.16
C PHE A 142 -8.20 7.21 -14.02
N TYR A 143 -9.47 6.89 -14.27
CA TYR A 143 -10.47 6.81 -13.19
C TYR A 143 -10.13 5.70 -12.21
N HIS A 144 -10.43 5.93 -10.93
CA HIS A 144 -10.22 4.96 -9.84
C HIS A 144 -10.86 3.61 -10.21
N PHE A 145 -12.12 3.69 -10.65
CA PHE A 145 -12.90 2.53 -11.06
C PHE A 145 -13.34 2.59 -12.52
N LEU A 146 -13.18 1.44 -13.19
CA LEU A 146 -13.63 1.22 -14.57
C LEU A 146 -14.69 0.12 -14.60
N ASP A 147 -15.58 0.21 -15.57
CA ASP A 147 -16.56 -0.84 -15.85
C ASP A 147 -15.84 -2.12 -16.31
N MET A 148 -16.21 -3.27 -15.74
CA MET A 148 -15.51 -4.54 -15.96
C MET A 148 -15.61 -5.07 -17.40
N GLU A 149 -16.61 -4.62 -18.18
CA GLU A 149 -16.79 -5.08 -19.56
C GLU A 149 -16.15 -4.13 -20.56
N THR A 150 -16.34 -2.82 -20.36
CA THR A 150 -15.97 -1.80 -21.34
C THR A 150 -14.64 -1.12 -21.03
N GLY A 151 -14.18 -1.14 -19.79
CA GLY A 151 -12.99 -0.39 -19.35
C GLY A 151 -13.19 1.14 -19.29
N LEU A 152 -14.43 1.62 -19.40
CA LEU A 152 -14.77 3.04 -19.29
C LEU A 152 -15.06 3.41 -17.83
N ARG A 153 -15.08 4.71 -17.50
CA ARG A 153 -15.39 5.21 -16.15
C ARG A 153 -16.66 4.55 -15.59
N PHE A 154 -16.54 3.95 -14.41
CA PHE A 154 -17.68 3.38 -13.70
C PHE A 154 -18.39 4.43 -12.86
N ALA A 155 -19.69 4.66 -13.08
CA ALA A 155 -20.48 5.65 -12.36
C ALA A 155 -19.80 7.05 -12.34
N GLN A 156 -19.83 7.77 -11.21
CA GLN A 156 -19.28 9.13 -11.08
C GLN A 156 -17.98 9.17 -10.24
N ASN A 157 -17.21 8.07 -10.21
CA ASN A 157 -15.96 8.02 -9.45
C ASN A 157 -14.91 9.02 -9.98
N GLU A 158 -13.97 9.41 -9.13
CA GLU A 158 -12.91 10.35 -9.48
C GLU A 158 -11.88 9.76 -10.44
N LEU A 159 -11.28 10.64 -11.23
CA LEU A 159 -9.94 10.44 -11.74
C LEU A 159 -8.98 10.51 -10.55
N SER A 160 -8.16 9.47 -10.38
CA SER A 160 -7.33 9.30 -9.17
C SER A 160 -5.86 9.29 -9.51
N THR A 161 -5.10 10.19 -8.88
CA THR A 161 -3.65 10.30 -9.12
C THR A 161 -2.87 9.17 -8.47
N VAL A 162 -3.32 8.64 -7.33
CA VAL A 162 -2.68 7.49 -6.67
C VAL A 162 -2.98 6.17 -7.35
N ASP A 163 -4.23 5.90 -7.75
CA ASP A 163 -4.56 4.65 -8.41
C ASP A 163 -3.91 4.59 -9.82
N THR A 164 -3.80 5.74 -10.49
CA THR A 164 -2.96 5.88 -11.69
C THR A 164 -1.50 5.55 -11.38
N ALA A 165 -0.91 6.13 -10.33
CA ALA A 165 0.49 5.87 -9.98
C ALA A 165 0.77 4.39 -9.66
N LEU A 166 -0.16 3.71 -8.96
CA LEU A 166 -0.05 2.29 -8.65
C LEU A 166 -0.18 1.40 -9.89
N LEU A 167 -1.08 1.75 -10.82
CA LEU A 167 -1.16 1.12 -12.15
C LEU A 167 0.17 1.23 -12.89
N ILE A 168 0.73 2.44 -12.97
CA ILE A 168 2.00 2.72 -13.64
C ILE A 168 3.17 2.00 -12.97
N GLY A 169 3.20 1.93 -11.64
CA GLY A 169 4.19 1.15 -10.90
C GLY A 169 4.25 -0.30 -11.37
N GLY A 170 3.09 -0.94 -11.53
CA GLY A 170 2.98 -2.28 -12.09
C GLY A 170 3.39 -2.40 -13.56
N MET A 171 2.99 -1.44 -14.40
CA MET A 171 3.37 -1.41 -15.81
C MET A 171 4.87 -1.26 -16.03
N LEU A 172 5.51 -0.34 -15.29
CA LEU A 172 6.96 -0.11 -15.36
C LEU A 172 7.73 -1.31 -14.82
N PHE A 173 7.28 -1.90 -13.72
CA PHE A 173 7.86 -3.16 -13.23
C PHE A 173 7.78 -4.27 -14.28
N ALA A 174 6.62 -4.47 -14.91
CA ALA A 174 6.46 -5.47 -15.97
C ALA A 174 7.40 -5.19 -17.15
N ALA A 175 7.58 -3.92 -17.53
CA ALA A 175 8.56 -3.52 -18.55
C ALA A 175 10.01 -3.84 -18.16
N ARG A 176 10.37 -3.72 -16.88
CA ARG A 176 11.71 -4.12 -16.40
C ARG A 176 11.89 -5.63 -16.35
N TYR A 177 10.84 -6.40 -16.07
CA TYR A 177 10.89 -7.86 -16.00
C TYR A 177 10.88 -8.56 -17.37
N PHE A 178 10.11 -8.04 -18.33
CA PHE A 178 10.04 -8.52 -19.70
C PHE A 178 11.10 -7.84 -20.56
N ASP A 179 12.37 -8.16 -20.31
CA ASP A 179 13.56 -7.56 -20.93
C ASP A 179 14.15 -8.40 -22.08
N GLY A 180 13.51 -9.51 -22.46
CA GLY A 180 13.96 -10.42 -23.50
C GLY A 180 13.82 -9.86 -24.92
N ARG A 181 14.35 -10.64 -25.88
CA ARG A 181 14.31 -10.35 -27.32
C ARG A 181 12.99 -10.73 -28.02
N HIS A 182 12.04 -11.31 -27.29
CA HIS A 182 10.73 -11.67 -27.86
C HIS A 182 9.97 -10.40 -28.27
N ALA A 183 9.29 -10.42 -29.42
CA ALA A 183 8.58 -9.25 -29.95
C ALA A 183 7.55 -8.68 -28.96
N ASP A 184 6.71 -9.56 -28.39
CA ASP A 184 5.75 -9.18 -27.33
C ASP A 184 6.42 -8.51 -26.12
N GLU A 185 7.61 -8.95 -25.70
CA GLU A 185 8.32 -8.32 -24.56
C GLU A 185 8.84 -6.93 -24.94
N ALA A 186 9.27 -6.73 -26.19
CA ALA A 186 9.61 -5.41 -26.69
C ALA A 186 8.38 -4.48 -26.74
N GLU A 187 7.22 -5.00 -27.13
CA GLU A 187 5.96 -4.24 -27.15
C GLU A 187 5.46 -3.90 -25.74
N ILE A 188 5.59 -4.82 -24.78
CA ILE A 188 5.33 -4.55 -23.35
C ILE A 188 6.12 -3.31 -22.89
N ARG A 189 7.44 -3.29 -23.16
CA ARG A 189 8.31 -2.16 -22.79
C ARG A 189 7.87 -0.85 -23.46
N GLN A 190 7.55 -0.91 -24.74
CA GLN A 190 7.10 0.25 -25.50
C GLN A 190 5.78 0.82 -24.98
N LYS A 191 4.76 -0.03 -24.77
CA LYS A 191 3.44 0.41 -24.34
C LYS A 191 3.43 0.91 -22.90
N ALA A 192 4.11 0.22 -21.98
CA ALA A 192 4.23 0.68 -20.60
C ALA A 192 4.85 2.09 -20.54
N GLN A 193 5.94 2.31 -21.29
CA GLN A 193 6.58 3.63 -21.36
C GLN A 193 5.66 4.69 -21.99
N ALA A 194 4.97 4.36 -23.11
CA ALA A 194 4.05 5.28 -23.76
C ALA A 194 2.86 5.68 -22.87
N ILE A 195 2.32 4.75 -22.08
CA ILE A 195 1.25 5.03 -21.11
C ILE A 195 1.76 5.92 -19.96
N TYR A 196 3.00 5.78 -19.53
CA TYR A 196 3.58 6.67 -18.53
C TYR A 196 3.85 8.08 -19.10
N GLU A 197 4.43 8.16 -20.30
CA GLU A 197 4.82 9.41 -20.96
C GLU A 197 3.64 10.30 -21.34
N ARG A 198 2.44 9.75 -21.53
CA ARG A 198 1.22 10.54 -21.83
C ARG A 198 0.61 11.24 -20.62
N ILE A 199 1.08 10.96 -19.39
CA ILE A 199 0.50 11.54 -18.18
C ILE A 199 0.97 12.98 -18.03
N GLU A 200 0.06 13.93 -18.15
CA GLU A 200 0.33 15.36 -18.01
C GLU A 200 0.38 15.77 -16.52
N TRP A 201 1.41 15.35 -15.77
CA TRP A 201 1.50 15.62 -14.32
C TRP A 201 1.28 17.08 -13.89
N PRO A 202 1.76 18.11 -14.62
CA PRO A 202 1.50 19.51 -14.27
C PRO A 202 0.02 19.89 -14.27
N TRP A 203 -0.84 19.17 -15.02
CA TRP A 203 -2.29 19.38 -15.00
C TRP A 203 -2.91 19.08 -13.62
N ALA A 204 -2.30 18.16 -12.86
CA ALA A 204 -2.75 17.81 -11.51
C ALA A 204 -2.19 18.74 -10.42
N VAL A 205 -1.36 19.73 -10.77
CA VAL A 205 -0.81 20.73 -9.83
C VAL A 205 -1.62 22.01 -9.93
N ILE A 206 -2.69 22.09 -9.13
CA ILE A 206 -3.60 23.24 -9.10
C ILE A 206 -3.36 24.21 -7.94
N ARG A 207 -2.54 23.78 -6.98
CA ARG A 207 -2.06 24.56 -5.85
C ARG A 207 -0.55 24.50 -5.88
N ASP A 208 0.09 25.59 -5.43
CA ASP A 208 1.54 25.70 -5.52
C ASP A 208 2.22 24.49 -4.87
N ASN A 209 3.07 23.81 -5.65
CA ASN A 209 3.80 22.62 -5.23
C ASN A 209 2.95 21.47 -4.64
N ARG A 210 1.67 21.37 -5.00
CA ARG A 210 0.78 20.31 -4.49
C ARG A 210 0.06 19.60 -5.63
N ILE A 211 0.23 18.28 -5.70
CA ILE A 211 -0.52 17.42 -6.62
C ILE A 211 -1.86 17.08 -5.97
N THR A 212 -2.96 17.33 -6.66
CA THR A 212 -4.30 16.97 -6.20
C THR A 212 -4.50 15.46 -6.15
N MET A 213 -5.31 15.00 -5.20
CA MET A 213 -5.66 13.58 -5.08
C MET A 213 -6.64 13.13 -6.18
N GLY A 214 -7.37 14.05 -6.83
CA GLY A 214 -8.28 13.65 -7.89
C GLY A 214 -9.11 14.75 -8.54
N TRP A 215 -9.91 14.34 -9.52
CA TRP A 215 -10.73 15.24 -10.33
C TRP A 215 -12.00 14.55 -10.80
N HIS A 216 -13.09 15.30 -10.96
CA HIS A 216 -14.33 14.85 -11.58
C HIS A 216 -14.64 15.73 -12.80
N PRO A 217 -15.05 15.16 -13.95
CA PRO A 217 -15.62 15.90 -15.07
C PRO A 217 -16.73 16.88 -14.65
N GLU A 218 -17.54 16.46 -13.68
CA GLU A 218 -18.72 17.19 -13.25
C GLU A 218 -18.39 18.43 -12.40
N SER A 219 -17.32 18.37 -11.61
CA SER A 219 -17.07 19.36 -10.54
C SER A 219 -15.64 19.89 -10.47
N GLY A 220 -14.75 19.41 -11.34
CA GLY A 220 -13.34 19.78 -11.30
C GLY A 220 -12.55 19.03 -10.22
N PHE A 221 -11.45 19.63 -9.79
CA PHE A 221 -10.52 19.04 -8.83
C PHE A 221 -11.09 18.97 -7.43
N ILE A 222 -10.78 17.89 -6.72
CA ILE A 222 -11.19 17.72 -5.31
C ILE A 222 -10.34 18.62 -4.38
N PRO A 223 -10.82 18.93 -3.16
CA PRO A 223 -10.08 19.81 -2.24
C PRO A 223 -8.81 19.18 -1.65
N SER A 224 -8.65 17.86 -1.73
CA SER A 224 -7.53 17.14 -1.12
C SER A 224 -6.31 17.04 -2.03
N ASP A 225 -5.11 17.21 -1.45
CA ASP A 225 -3.83 17.14 -2.15
C ASP A 225 -2.80 16.28 -1.38
N TRP A 226 -1.78 15.78 -2.07
CA TRP A 226 -0.65 15.06 -1.49
C TRP A 226 0.33 16.04 -0.83
N HIS A 227 0.14 16.38 0.45
CA HIS A 227 0.93 17.40 1.17
C HIS A 227 1.31 17.03 2.62
N VAL A 228 1.05 15.79 3.07
CA VAL A 228 1.45 15.25 4.38
C VAL A 228 1.76 13.76 4.25
N TYR A 229 2.61 13.20 5.11
CA TYR A 229 3.07 11.80 5.00
C TYR A 229 1.90 10.81 4.93
N ASN A 230 1.84 10.04 3.84
CA ASN A 230 0.78 9.09 3.48
C ASN A 230 1.27 8.15 2.36
N GLU A 231 0.38 7.44 1.67
CA GLU A 231 0.68 6.47 0.62
C GLU A 231 1.27 7.08 -0.68
N GLY A 232 1.27 8.41 -0.82
CA GLY A 232 1.47 9.15 -2.07
C GLY A 232 2.91 9.29 -2.58
N MET A 233 3.92 8.68 -1.94
CA MET A 233 5.33 8.83 -2.37
C MET A 233 5.54 8.46 -3.84
N LEU A 234 4.93 7.37 -4.31
CA LEU A 234 5.01 6.93 -5.70
C LEU A 234 4.40 7.94 -6.66
N VAL A 235 3.33 8.66 -6.26
CA VAL A 235 2.72 9.73 -7.05
C VAL A 235 3.73 10.85 -7.28
N LEU A 236 4.33 11.35 -6.20
CA LEU A 236 5.28 12.46 -6.26
C LEU A 236 6.52 12.08 -7.09
N LEU A 237 7.07 10.88 -6.86
CA LEU A 237 8.28 10.43 -7.54
C LEU A 237 8.02 10.14 -9.03
N LEU A 238 6.89 9.53 -9.40
CA LEU A 238 6.56 9.35 -10.82
C LEU A 238 6.31 10.70 -11.51
N ALA A 239 5.73 11.69 -10.82
CA ALA A 239 5.54 13.03 -11.37
C ALA A 239 6.86 13.77 -11.59
N ILE A 240 7.78 13.72 -10.62
CA ILE A 240 9.12 14.33 -10.73
C ILE A 240 9.96 13.61 -11.80
N GLY A 241 9.84 12.29 -11.86
CA GLY A 241 10.61 11.43 -12.78
C GLY A 241 10.18 11.49 -14.24
N SER A 242 9.04 12.14 -14.56
CA SER A 242 8.47 12.12 -15.91
C SER A 242 9.39 12.79 -16.94
N PRO A 243 9.74 12.13 -18.06
CA PRO A 243 10.59 12.72 -19.09
C PRO A 243 9.84 13.70 -20.00
N THR A 244 8.51 13.66 -20.03
CA THR A 244 7.67 14.44 -20.95
C THR A 244 6.91 15.55 -20.25
N HIS A 245 6.40 15.27 -19.04
CA HIS A 245 5.58 16.20 -18.27
C HIS A 245 6.01 16.20 -16.79
N PRO A 246 7.26 16.58 -16.46
CA PRO A 246 7.70 16.61 -15.07
C PRO A 246 7.03 17.73 -14.27
N VAL A 247 6.85 17.50 -12.98
CA VAL A 247 6.59 18.58 -12.00
C VAL A 247 7.91 19.00 -11.32
N SER A 248 7.92 20.19 -10.72
CA SER A 248 9.05 20.64 -9.91
C SER A 248 9.28 19.73 -8.71
N VAL A 249 10.56 19.54 -8.34
CA VAL A 249 10.95 18.86 -7.09
C VAL A 249 10.31 19.47 -5.84
N ASN A 250 9.87 20.72 -5.91
CA ASN A 250 9.19 21.38 -4.81
C ASN A 250 7.93 20.66 -4.34
N VAL A 251 7.28 19.81 -5.16
CA VAL A 251 6.18 18.96 -4.66
C VAL A 251 6.64 18.00 -3.56
N TRP A 252 7.87 17.50 -3.65
CA TRP A 252 8.49 16.69 -2.61
C TRP A 252 8.86 17.52 -1.39
N HIS A 253 9.45 18.70 -1.61
CA HIS A 253 9.84 19.59 -0.52
C HIS A 253 8.65 20.10 0.29
N GLU A 254 7.56 20.48 -0.38
CA GLU A 254 6.30 20.88 0.25
C GLU A 254 5.74 19.73 1.09
N TRP A 255 5.73 18.52 0.54
CA TRP A 255 5.28 17.33 1.25
C TRP A 255 6.13 17.02 2.51
N ALA A 256 7.46 17.10 2.38
CA ALA A 256 8.40 16.90 3.48
C ALA A 256 8.37 18.01 4.53
N ALA A 257 7.92 19.22 4.17
CA ALA A 257 7.82 20.34 5.11
C ALA A 257 6.71 20.14 6.17
N SER A 258 5.69 19.33 5.88
CA SER A 258 4.59 19.01 6.80
C SER A 258 4.85 17.76 7.66
N TYR A 259 6.04 17.17 7.59
CA TYR A 259 6.34 15.92 8.30
C TYR A 259 6.29 16.01 9.81
N ASP A 260 6.50 17.18 10.40
CA ASP A 260 6.36 17.39 11.84
C ASP A 260 4.93 17.05 12.33
N GLU A 261 3.91 17.16 11.46
CA GLU A 261 2.53 16.76 11.77
C GLU A 261 2.36 15.24 11.89
N SER A 262 3.26 14.48 11.29
CA SER A 262 3.26 13.00 11.30
C SER A 262 4.36 12.42 12.18
N TRP A 263 5.23 13.24 12.77
CA TRP A 263 6.39 12.77 13.53
C TRP A 263 6.02 12.43 14.98
N THR A 264 6.21 11.17 15.40
CA THR A 264 5.78 10.71 16.72
C THR A 264 6.56 9.49 17.23
N ASP A 265 6.65 9.36 18.56
CA ASP A 265 7.13 8.20 19.31
C ASP A 265 5.97 7.40 19.96
N ARG A 266 4.72 7.71 19.63
CA ARG A 266 3.58 6.94 20.16
C ARG A 266 3.70 5.48 19.74
N TRP A 267 3.70 4.60 20.75
CA TRP A 267 3.85 3.15 20.64
C TRP A 267 5.21 2.65 20.11
N GLY A 268 6.29 3.44 20.23
CA GLY A 268 7.63 2.94 19.89
C GLY A 268 8.65 4.03 19.61
N SER A 269 9.64 3.72 18.79
CA SER A 269 10.65 4.69 18.37
C SER A 269 10.04 5.80 17.49
N TRP A 270 10.67 6.97 17.55
CA TRP A 270 10.36 8.11 16.67
C TRP A 270 10.31 7.70 15.20
N ARG A 271 9.23 8.09 14.52
CA ARG A 271 8.94 7.80 13.11
C ARG A 271 7.94 8.79 12.53
N LEU A 272 7.91 8.91 11.20
CA LEU A 272 6.75 9.42 10.47
C LEU A 272 5.64 8.38 10.57
N ASN A 273 4.45 8.83 10.91
CA ASN A 273 3.29 7.99 11.15
C ASN A 273 2.16 8.35 10.20
N PHE A 274 1.71 7.36 9.45
CA PHE A 274 0.40 7.33 8.84
C PHE A 274 -0.34 6.12 9.43
N ALA A 275 -1.41 6.36 10.20
CA ALA A 275 -1.92 5.32 11.09
C ALA A 275 -2.38 4.03 10.38
N PRO A 276 -3.11 4.08 9.24
CA PRO A 276 -3.37 2.87 8.45
C PRO A 276 -2.08 2.37 7.79
N ILE A 277 -1.66 1.13 8.07
CA ILE A 277 -0.31 0.70 7.67
C ILE A 277 -0.07 0.66 6.16
N PHE A 278 -1.13 0.66 5.31
CA PHE A 278 -0.96 0.68 3.85
C PHE A 278 -0.16 1.88 3.33
N GLY A 279 -0.18 3.03 4.03
CA GLY A 279 0.63 4.19 3.63
C GLY A 279 2.13 3.96 3.76
N HIS A 280 2.54 2.99 4.58
CA HIS A 280 3.91 2.50 4.69
C HIS A 280 4.23 1.35 3.73
N GLN A 281 3.26 0.86 2.96
CA GLN A 281 3.40 -0.34 2.14
C GLN A 281 3.35 -0.03 0.64
N TYR A 282 2.37 0.75 0.18
CA TYR A 282 2.05 0.83 -1.25
C TYR A 282 3.20 1.36 -2.10
N SER A 283 3.83 2.45 -1.69
CA SER A 283 4.99 2.98 -2.40
C SER A 283 6.23 2.08 -2.24
N HIS A 284 6.40 1.47 -1.07
CA HIS A 284 7.49 0.53 -0.77
C HIS A 284 7.40 -0.79 -1.52
N MET A 285 6.25 -1.15 -2.10
CA MET A 285 6.18 -2.31 -3.00
C MET A 285 7.09 -2.14 -4.21
N PHE A 286 7.13 -0.92 -4.75
CA PHE A 286 7.81 -0.61 -6.01
C PHE A 286 9.18 0.05 -5.77
N ILE A 287 9.32 0.85 -4.71
CA ILE A 287 10.56 1.59 -4.45
C ILE A 287 11.28 0.98 -3.26
N ASP A 288 12.52 0.57 -3.49
CA ASP A 288 13.40 0.09 -2.44
C ASP A 288 14.00 1.28 -1.67
N PHE A 289 13.40 1.66 -0.55
CA PHE A 289 13.91 2.76 0.26
C PHE A 289 15.08 2.38 1.18
N ARG A 290 15.56 1.13 1.16
CA ARG A 290 16.67 0.71 2.02
C ARG A 290 17.97 1.37 1.62
N GLY A 291 18.64 1.97 2.59
CA GLY A 291 19.95 2.57 2.44
C GLY A 291 19.94 3.94 1.77
N ILE A 292 18.78 4.47 1.35
CA ILE A 292 18.67 5.76 0.67
C ILE A 292 17.90 6.77 1.53
N GLN A 293 18.37 8.01 1.55
CA GLN A 293 17.78 9.07 2.36
C GLN A 293 17.69 10.35 1.55
N ASP A 294 16.58 11.08 1.67
CA ASP A 294 16.49 12.48 1.26
C ASP A 294 17.08 13.41 2.34
N ALA A 295 16.97 14.72 2.14
CA ALA A 295 17.49 15.70 3.07
C ALA A 295 16.86 15.60 4.46
N TRP A 296 15.55 15.37 4.53
CA TRP A 296 14.81 15.32 5.79
C TRP A 296 15.21 14.08 6.61
N MET A 297 15.26 12.90 6.00
CA MET A 297 15.66 11.65 6.67
C MET A 297 17.11 11.69 7.17
N ARG A 298 18.03 12.31 6.41
CA ARG A 298 19.40 12.57 6.88
C ARG A 298 19.41 13.48 8.10
N GLY A 299 18.57 14.53 8.09
CA GLY A 299 18.39 15.43 9.23
C GLY A 299 17.92 14.70 10.49
N GLN A 300 16.88 13.87 10.37
CA GLN A 300 16.40 13.06 11.50
C GLN A 300 17.41 12.04 11.98
N SER A 301 18.15 11.41 11.07
CA SER A 301 19.22 10.48 11.47
C SER A 301 20.29 11.17 12.31
N ALA A 302 20.68 12.39 11.93
CA ALA A 302 21.62 13.19 12.71
C ALA A 302 21.07 13.62 14.07
N GLN A 303 19.78 13.98 14.14
CA GLN A 303 19.11 14.38 15.39
C GLN A 303 18.94 13.21 16.36
N LEU A 304 18.55 12.03 15.86
CA LEU A 304 18.36 10.82 16.67
C LEU A 304 19.69 10.14 17.05
N GLY A 305 20.77 10.41 16.30
CA GLY A 305 22.06 9.73 16.48
C GLY A 305 22.05 8.28 15.99
N GLU A 306 21.08 7.92 15.14
CA GLU A 306 20.89 6.58 14.57
C GLU A 306 20.42 6.69 13.12
N TYR A 307 20.64 5.64 12.33
CA TYR A 307 20.25 5.64 10.91
C TYR A 307 18.74 5.45 10.75
N LEU A 308 18.11 6.35 9.98
CA LEU A 308 16.68 6.30 9.65
C LEU A 308 16.45 6.62 8.17
N ASP A 309 16.11 5.61 7.38
CA ASP A 309 15.53 5.78 6.03
C ASP A 309 14.02 5.52 6.05
N TYR A 310 13.34 5.66 4.90
CA TYR A 310 11.91 5.38 4.82
C TYR A 310 11.55 3.90 5.02
N PHE A 311 12.51 2.97 4.86
CA PHE A 311 12.29 1.55 5.13
C PHE A 311 12.29 1.27 6.64
N GLU A 312 13.30 1.75 7.36
CA GLU A 312 13.41 1.68 8.82
C GLU A 312 12.26 2.45 9.48
N ASN A 313 11.86 3.59 8.92
CA ASN A 313 10.65 4.31 9.36
C ASN A 313 9.40 3.41 9.32
N SER A 314 9.23 2.68 8.22
CA SER A 314 8.09 1.77 8.03
C SER A 314 8.19 0.55 8.95
N ARG A 315 9.40 0.01 9.17
CA ARG A 315 9.64 -1.02 10.20
C ARG A 315 9.20 -0.55 11.59
N ARG A 316 9.53 0.69 11.99
CA ARG A 316 9.05 1.28 13.26
C ARG A 316 7.54 1.41 13.31
N ALA A 317 6.89 1.76 12.20
CA ALA A 317 5.42 1.82 12.12
C ALA A 317 4.76 0.45 12.31
N VAL A 318 5.37 -0.62 11.79
CA VAL A 318 4.92 -2.00 11.98
C VAL A 318 5.02 -2.42 13.46
N TYR A 319 6.12 -2.07 14.14
CA TYR A 319 6.23 -2.30 15.58
C TYR A 319 5.19 -1.51 16.39
N ALA A 320 4.88 -0.28 15.97
CA ALA A 320 3.85 0.52 16.63
C ALA A 320 2.44 -0.07 16.47
N GLN A 321 2.12 -0.66 15.32
CA GLN A 321 0.89 -1.42 15.11
C GLN A 321 0.77 -2.60 16.09
N GLN A 322 1.82 -3.41 16.23
CA GLN A 322 1.85 -4.51 17.19
C GLN A 322 1.73 -4.00 18.63
N LYS A 323 2.47 -2.94 18.99
CA LYS A 323 2.44 -2.38 20.34
C LYS A 323 1.07 -1.81 20.71
N TYR A 324 0.38 -1.15 19.77
CA TYR A 324 -0.99 -0.69 19.97
C TYR A 324 -1.94 -1.84 20.29
N ALA A 325 -1.87 -2.93 19.52
CA ALA A 325 -2.70 -4.12 19.74
C ALA A 325 -2.32 -4.88 21.01
N HIS A 326 -1.05 -4.89 21.40
CA HIS A 326 -0.61 -5.43 22.68
C HIS A 326 -1.21 -4.64 23.86
N ASP A 327 -1.18 -3.31 23.79
CA ASP A 327 -1.68 -2.45 24.87
C ASP A 327 -3.20 -2.51 25.00
N ASN A 328 -3.91 -2.62 23.87
CA ASN A 328 -5.36 -2.84 23.76
C ASN A 328 -6.19 -2.05 24.79
N VAL A 329 -5.91 -0.74 24.92
CA VAL A 329 -6.55 0.11 25.95
C VAL A 329 -8.08 0.12 25.82
N ALA A 330 -8.59 0.02 24.59
CA ALA A 330 -10.02 -0.05 24.30
C ALA A 330 -10.65 -1.43 24.61
N GLY A 331 -9.84 -2.45 24.91
CA GLY A 331 -10.28 -3.80 25.26
C GLY A 331 -11.08 -4.47 24.15
N TRP A 332 -10.56 -4.46 22.92
CA TRP A 332 -11.13 -5.20 21.79
C TRP A 332 -10.77 -6.68 21.90
N ALA A 333 -11.72 -7.57 21.58
CA ALA A 333 -11.44 -8.99 21.57
C ALA A 333 -10.45 -9.35 20.45
N GLY A 334 -9.55 -10.28 20.74
CA GLY A 334 -8.59 -10.80 19.77
C GLY A 334 -7.26 -10.07 19.70
N TYR A 335 -7.20 -8.77 20.03
CA TYR A 335 -5.97 -7.97 19.95
C TYR A 335 -4.92 -8.49 20.95
N SER A 336 -3.70 -8.69 20.46
CA SER A 336 -2.54 -9.10 21.28
C SER A 336 -1.23 -8.76 20.56
N SER A 337 -0.09 -9.12 21.17
CA SER A 337 1.20 -9.09 20.48
C SER A 337 1.29 -10.06 19.30
N GLU A 338 0.41 -11.06 19.23
CA GLU A 338 0.38 -12.08 18.17
C GLU A 338 -0.79 -11.91 17.21
N VAL A 339 -1.77 -11.05 17.50
CA VAL A 339 -2.89 -10.79 16.59
C VAL A 339 -3.12 -9.28 16.54
N TRP A 340 -2.67 -8.68 15.44
CA TRP A 340 -2.66 -7.24 15.22
C TRP A 340 -2.71 -6.93 13.72
N GLY A 341 -3.09 -5.70 13.37
CA GLY A 341 -3.06 -5.23 11.98
C GLY A 341 -4.23 -4.33 11.65
N LEU A 342 -3.98 -3.02 11.64
CA LEU A 342 -4.97 -2.00 11.28
C LEU A 342 -4.57 -1.30 9.98
N THR A 343 -5.48 -1.33 9.02
CA THR A 343 -5.35 -0.66 7.73
C THR A 343 -6.72 -0.28 7.19
N ALA A 344 -6.79 0.32 6.00
CA ALA A 344 -8.05 0.43 5.29
C ALA A 344 -8.56 -0.95 4.89
N CYS A 345 -9.81 -1.27 5.22
CA CYS A 345 -10.45 -2.54 4.91
C CYS A 345 -11.98 -2.43 5.04
N ASP A 346 -12.68 -3.46 4.60
CA ASP A 346 -14.11 -3.65 4.87
C ASP A 346 -14.37 -3.83 6.37
N GLY A 347 -15.63 -3.60 6.75
CA GLY A 347 -16.10 -3.70 8.13
C GLY A 347 -17.59 -4.03 8.18
N PRO A 348 -18.11 -4.34 9.37
CA PRO A 348 -19.46 -4.90 9.54
C PRO A 348 -20.60 -3.94 9.16
N GLY A 349 -20.33 -2.63 9.11
CA GLY A 349 -21.31 -1.60 8.75
C GLY A 349 -21.27 -0.40 9.68
N ASP A 350 -21.94 0.68 9.30
CA ASP A 350 -21.98 1.94 10.06
C ASP A 350 -23.08 1.90 11.13
N PHE A 351 -22.75 1.44 12.36
CA PHE A 351 -23.70 1.36 13.47
C PHE A 351 -23.03 1.36 14.85
N LYS A 352 -23.85 1.52 15.89
CA LYS A 352 -23.45 1.37 17.30
C LYS A 352 -24.21 0.23 17.96
N GLN A 353 -23.54 -0.50 18.85
CA GLN A 353 -24.16 -1.57 19.65
C GLN A 353 -23.48 -1.70 21.01
N VAL A 354 -24.25 -2.04 22.05
CA VAL A 354 -23.68 -2.37 23.36
C VAL A 354 -23.18 -3.81 23.35
N ILE A 355 -21.89 -4.01 23.63
CA ILE A 355 -21.24 -5.33 23.75
C ILE A 355 -20.49 -5.33 25.07
N ASP A 356 -20.72 -6.34 25.90
CA ASP A 356 -20.15 -6.48 27.24
C ASP A 356 -20.31 -5.21 28.10
N GLY A 357 -21.50 -4.60 28.04
CA GLY A 357 -21.84 -3.39 28.78
C GLY A 357 -21.17 -2.10 28.28
N ARG A 358 -20.48 -2.14 27.13
CA ARG A 358 -19.83 -0.98 26.50
C ARG A 358 -20.47 -0.66 25.16
N GLU A 359 -20.81 0.61 24.92
CA GLU A 359 -21.18 1.06 23.57
C GLU A 359 -19.95 0.95 22.65
N ARG A 360 -20.09 0.23 21.55
CA ARG A 360 -19.10 0.09 20.48
C ARG A 360 -19.66 0.72 19.21
N GLU A 361 -18.83 1.48 18.51
CA GLU A 361 -19.12 2.00 17.18
C GLU A 361 -18.34 1.17 16.15
N PHE A 362 -19.03 0.76 15.10
CA PHE A 362 -18.47 0.02 13.98
C PHE A 362 -18.62 0.81 12.69
N PHE A 363 -17.73 0.52 11.75
CA PHE A 363 -17.73 1.15 10.43
C PHE A 363 -17.90 0.11 9.33
N SER A 364 -18.41 0.56 8.18
CA SER A 364 -18.32 -0.14 6.90
C SER A 364 -16.85 -0.17 6.41
N TYR A 365 -16.59 0.10 5.13
CA TYR A 365 -15.23 0.35 4.67
C TYR A 365 -14.63 1.58 5.36
N SER A 366 -13.46 1.42 5.98
CA SER A 366 -12.82 2.50 6.73
C SER A 366 -11.31 2.37 6.80
N ALA A 367 -10.61 3.51 6.79
CA ALA A 367 -9.17 3.59 7.05
C ALA A 367 -8.91 3.47 8.56
N ARG A 368 -8.55 2.26 9.02
CA ARG A 368 -8.28 1.98 10.44
C ARG A 368 -6.79 2.12 10.74
N GLY A 369 -6.46 2.62 11.93
CA GLY A 369 -5.09 2.84 12.35
C GLY A 369 -4.93 3.14 13.85
N PRO A 370 -3.78 2.80 14.47
CA PRO A 370 -3.49 3.04 15.88
C PRO A 370 -3.74 4.48 16.31
N GLY A 371 -4.55 4.65 17.36
CA GLY A 371 -4.75 5.97 17.97
C GLY A 371 -5.65 6.93 17.23
N GLU A 372 -6.07 6.57 16.02
CA GLU A 372 -6.97 7.37 15.21
C GLU A 372 -8.32 6.68 15.13
N ARG A 373 -8.52 5.80 14.16
CA ARG A 373 -9.78 5.08 13.95
C ARG A 373 -9.58 3.59 14.18
N ASP A 374 -10.28 3.05 15.17
CA ASP A 374 -10.27 1.63 15.50
C ASP A 374 -11.66 1.21 16.03
N ASP A 375 -12.23 0.16 15.45
CA ASP A 375 -13.51 -0.46 15.84
C ASP A 375 -13.36 -1.95 16.20
N GLY A 376 -12.13 -2.42 16.43
CA GLY A 376 -11.84 -3.83 16.71
C GLY A 376 -11.72 -4.71 15.46
N THR A 377 -11.82 -4.14 14.26
CA THR A 377 -11.72 -4.89 12.99
C THR A 377 -10.25 -4.99 12.56
N ILE A 378 -9.80 -6.22 12.33
CA ILE A 378 -8.43 -6.58 11.98
C ILE A 378 -8.38 -6.94 10.50
N ALA A 379 -7.39 -6.39 9.79
CA ALA A 379 -7.13 -6.69 8.39
C ALA A 379 -5.83 -7.51 8.24
N PRO A 380 -5.88 -8.78 7.82
CA PRO A 380 -4.69 -9.61 7.69
C PRO A 380 -3.59 -9.02 6.79
N THR A 381 -3.96 -8.27 5.73
CA THR A 381 -2.98 -7.58 4.87
C THR A 381 -2.08 -6.61 5.63
N ALA A 382 -2.57 -5.98 6.71
CA ALA A 382 -1.80 -5.03 7.49
C ALA A 382 -0.53 -5.69 8.07
N ALA A 383 -0.67 -6.89 8.63
CA ALA A 383 0.45 -7.68 9.12
C ALA A 383 1.20 -8.37 7.98
N ALA A 384 0.51 -9.14 7.14
CA ALA A 384 1.13 -9.99 6.12
C ALA A 384 1.98 -9.19 5.11
N SER A 385 1.49 -8.04 4.65
CA SER A 385 2.21 -7.18 3.69
C SER A 385 3.38 -6.42 4.34
N SER A 386 3.50 -6.44 5.66
CA SER A 386 4.61 -5.84 6.40
C SER A 386 5.80 -6.80 6.57
N ILE A 387 5.74 -8.01 6.02
CA ILE A 387 6.77 -9.05 6.18
C ILE A 387 8.15 -8.60 5.71
N ALA A 388 8.23 -7.73 4.70
CA ALA A 388 9.51 -7.23 4.21
C ALA A 388 10.21 -6.29 5.21
N PHE A 389 9.44 -5.68 6.13
CA PHE A 389 9.97 -4.76 7.14
C PHE A 389 10.34 -5.46 8.44
N ALA A 390 9.45 -6.31 8.97
CA ALA A 390 9.59 -6.91 10.30
C ALA A 390 9.11 -8.37 10.33
N PRO A 391 9.78 -9.28 9.59
CA PRO A 391 9.36 -10.68 9.48
C PRO A 391 9.24 -11.39 10.83
N GLU A 392 10.08 -11.03 11.80
CA GLU A 392 10.11 -11.60 13.15
C GLU A 392 8.86 -11.35 13.99
N ILE A 393 8.04 -10.34 13.67
CA ILE A 393 6.74 -10.11 14.31
C ILE A 393 5.56 -10.38 13.39
N VAL A 394 5.77 -10.36 12.07
CA VAL A 394 4.75 -10.67 11.08
C VAL A 394 4.48 -12.17 10.97
N VAL A 395 5.53 -13.00 10.92
CA VAL A 395 5.36 -14.45 10.78
C VAL A 395 4.57 -15.05 11.96
N PRO A 396 4.89 -14.74 13.24
CA PRO A 396 4.06 -15.18 14.36
C PRO A 396 2.61 -14.70 14.25
N CYS A 397 2.41 -13.46 13.77
CA CYS A 397 1.08 -12.88 13.63
C CYS A 397 0.20 -13.61 12.61
N VAL A 398 0.73 -13.86 11.42
CA VAL A 398 0.03 -14.62 10.37
C VAL A 398 -0.34 -16.02 10.86
N LYS A 399 0.59 -16.70 11.55
CA LYS A 399 0.36 -18.04 12.08
C LYS A 399 -0.70 -18.04 13.18
N ALA A 400 -0.66 -17.08 14.10
CA ALA A 400 -1.66 -16.95 15.16
C ALA A 400 -3.05 -16.64 14.58
N MET A 401 -3.16 -15.75 13.58
CA MET A 401 -4.42 -15.49 12.89
C MET A 401 -4.97 -16.76 12.23
N LYS A 402 -4.13 -17.50 11.48
CA LYS A 402 -4.54 -18.74 10.81
C LYS A 402 -4.91 -19.84 11.82
N GLN A 403 -4.13 -20.01 12.88
CA GLN A 403 -4.39 -21.00 13.92
C GLN A 403 -5.70 -20.73 14.67
N LYS A 404 -5.94 -19.47 15.05
CA LYS A 404 -7.06 -19.09 15.91
C LYS A 404 -8.37 -18.87 15.14
N TYR A 405 -8.28 -18.27 13.96
CA TYR A 405 -9.46 -17.82 13.20
C TYR A 405 -9.57 -18.46 11.81
N GLY A 406 -8.57 -19.23 11.36
CA GLY A 406 -8.46 -19.69 9.98
C GLY A 406 -9.65 -20.50 9.48
N ALA A 407 -10.38 -21.20 10.35
CA ALA A 407 -11.61 -21.89 9.99
C ALA A 407 -12.70 -20.96 9.41
N GLY A 408 -12.69 -19.68 9.80
CA GLY A 408 -13.62 -18.66 9.28
C GLY A 408 -12.98 -17.68 8.30
N VAL A 409 -11.69 -17.34 8.48
CA VAL A 409 -11.06 -16.23 7.74
C VAL A 409 -10.03 -16.66 6.68
N TYR A 410 -9.56 -17.90 6.68
CA TYR A 410 -8.53 -18.40 5.76
C TYR A 410 -9.12 -19.43 4.79
N THR A 411 -9.35 -19.01 3.56
CA THR A 411 -10.20 -19.71 2.58
C THR A 411 -9.41 -19.99 1.29
N GLU A 412 -10.06 -20.01 0.12
CA GLU A 412 -9.44 -20.45 -1.15
C GLU A 412 -8.22 -19.61 -1.51
N TRP A 413 -8.29 -18.29 -1.34
CA TRP A 413 -7.26 -17.34 -1.77
C TRP A 413 -6.43 -16.76 -0.63
N GLY A 414 -6.34 -17.48 0.49
CA GLY A 414 -5.68 -17.03 1.71
C GLY A 414 -6.67 -16.34 2.64
N PHE A 415 -6.26 -15.26 3.29
CA PHE A 415 -7.15 -14.52 4.18
C PHE A 415 -8.21 -13.72 3.41
N LEU A 416 -9.44 -13.72 3.91
CA LEU A 416 -10.47 -12.72 3.56
C LEU A 416 -10.03 -11.33 4.06
N ASP A 417 -10.71 -10.29 3.58
CA ASP A 417 -10.29 -8.90 3.76
C ASP A 417 -10.09 -8.49 5.22
N SER A 418 -11.07 -8.81 6.06
CA SER A 418 -11.04 -8.44 7.47
C SER A 418 -11.98 -9.29 8.34
N PHE A 419 -11.78 -9.19 9.65
CA PHE A 419 -12.64 -9.82 10.66
C PHE A 419 -12.64 -9.02 11.96
N ASN A 420 -13.68 -9.17 12.77
CA ASN A 420 -13.84 -8.47 14.04
C ASN A 420 -14.28 -9.45 15.14
N PRO A 421 -13.35 -9.89 16.01
CA PRO A 421 -13.68 -10.83 17.08
C PRO A 421 -14.55 -10.29 18.20
N THR A 422 -14.74 -8.96 18.27
CA THR A 422 -15.60 -8.33 19.29
C THR A 422 -17.07 -8.47 18.91
N LEU A 423 -17.40 -8.37 17.62
CA LEU A 423 -18.77 -8.45 17.14
C LEU A 423 -19.19 -9.91 16.95
N THR A 424 -19.70 -10.54 18.00
CA THR A 424 -20.15 -11.95 17.97
C THR A 424 -21.66 -12.12 17.79
N VAL A 425 -22.44 -11.05 17.99
CA VAL A 425 -23.89 -11.02 17.82
C VAL A 425 -24.27 -9.67 17.23
N ARG A 426 -25.31 -9.65 16.39
CA ARG A 426 -25.84 -8.43 15.79
C ARG A 426 -27.37 -8.44 15.83
N ASP A 427 -27.96 -7.40 16.40
CA ASP A 427 -29.42 -7.24 16.53
C ASP A 427 -30.13 -6.73 15.26
N GLY A 428 -29.38 -6.49 14.17
CA GLY A 428 -29.89 -5.93 12.92
C GLY A 428 -29.09 -6.41 11.71
N PRO A 429 -29.33 -5.85 10.51
CA PRO A 429 -28.57 -6.27 9.34
C PRO A 429 -27.10 -5.86 9.46
N LEU A 430 -26.22 -6.75 8.99
CA LEU A 430 -24.86 -6.41 8.61
C LEU A 430 -24.89 -5.81 7.21
N GLN A 431 -23.97 -4.88 6.92
CA GLN A 431 -23.85 -4.33 5.57
C GLN A 431 -23.07 -5.27 4.65
N HIS A 432 -22.00 -5.86 5.18
CA HIS A 432 -21.12 -6.82 4.52
C HIS A 432 -20.80 -7.97 5.47
N GLY A 433 -20.34 -9.09 4.92
CA GLY A 433 -19.89 -10.25 5.71
C GLY A 433 -20.99 -10.94 6.51
N LYS A 434 -20.57 -11.73 7.51
CA LYS A 434 -21.44 -12.52 8.38
C LYS A 434 -20.81 -12.77 9.76
N ILE A 435 -21.64 -13.12 10.74
CA ILE A 435 -21.15 -13.66 12.00
C ILE A 435 -20.76 -15.13 11.81
N VAL A 436 -19.57 -15.49 12.29
CA VAL A 436 -19.04 -16.85 12.29
C VAL A 436 -18.75 -17.28 13.72
N ASP A 437 -19.36 -18.40 14.13
CA ASP A 437 -19.20 -18.96 15.47
C ASP A 437 -17.72 -19.20 15.81
N GLY A 438 -17.29 -18.76 17.00
CA GLY A 438 -15.90 -18.87 17.46
C GLY A 438 -14.93 -17.86 16.85
N VAL A 439 -15.36 -17.05 15.87
CA VAL A 439 -14.54 -15.99 15.26
C VAL A 439 -15.08 -14.61 15.59
N GLY A 440 -16.37 -14.35 15.38
CA GLY A 440 -16.96 -13.01 15.36
C GLY A 440 -17.44 -12.64 13.96
N TRP A 441 -17.48 -11.35 13.64
CA TRP A 441 -17.80 -10.90 12.28
C TRP A 441 -16.64 -11.19 11.34
N VAL A 442 -16.94 -11.66 10.13
CA VAL A 442 -15.97 -11.99 9.09
C VAL A 442 -16.47 -11.43 7.77
N ASP A 443 -15.60 -10.76 7.02
CA ASP A 443 -15.92 -10.25 5.70
C ASP A 443 -16.23 -11.37 4.70
N GLY A 444 -16.94 -11.05 3.61
CA GLY A 444 -17.29 -12.00 2.56
C GLY A 444 -16.35 -12.01 1.36
N ASP A 445 -15.50 -10.98 1.22
CA ASP A 445 -14.73 -10.70 0.02
C ASP A 445 -13.21 -10.70 0.28
N TYR A 446 -12.48 -10.59 -0.83
CA TYR A 446 -11.09 -10.20 -0.91
C TYR A 446 -11.02 -8.90 -1.71
N LEU A 447 -10.22 -7.95 -1.26
CA LEU A 447 -9.95 -6.71 -2.01
C LEU A 447 -8.63 -6.81 -2.77
N GLY A 448 -8.63 -6.46 -4.05
CA GLY A 448 -7.42 -6.54 -4.88
C GLY A 448 -6.27 -5.69 -4.33
N ILE A 449 -6.60 -4.56 -3.70
CA ILE A 449 -5.62 -3.64 -3.10
C ILE A 449 -5.02 -4.17 -1.79
N ASP A 450 -5.64 -5.18 -1.18
CA ASP A 450 -5.18 -5.81 0.06
C ASP A 450 -4.50 -7.16 -0.23
N GLN A 451 -4.92 -7.88 -1.27
CA GLN A 451 -4.27 -9.10 -1.75
C GLN A 451 -2.92 -8.82 -2.44
N GLY A 452 -2.84 -7.76 -3.24
CA GLY A 452 -1.63 -7.42 -4.01
C GLY A 452 -0.38 -7.26 -3.15
N PRO A 453 -0.43 -6.40 -2.11
CA PRO A 453 0.69 -6.19 -1.21
C PRO A 453 1.17 -7.45 -0.50
N ILE A 454 0.29 -8.40 -0.18
CA ILE A 454 0.69 -9.67 0.44
C ILE A 454 1.63 -10.44 -0.49
N VAL A 455 1.28 -10.56 -1.78
CA VAL A 455 2.11 -11.27 -2.77
C VAL A 455 3.43 -10.54 -3.00
N ILE A 456 3.35 -9.23 -3.24
CA ILE A 456 4.49 -8.40 -3.66
C ILE A 456 5.50 -8.25 -2.54
N MET A 457 5.06 -7.92 -1.32
CA MET A 457 5.97 -7.71 -0.19
C MET A 457 6.55 -9.02 0.32
N THR A 458 5.82 -10.14 0.21
CA THR A 458 6.39 -11.47 0.48
C THR A 458 7.52 -11.79 -0.51
N GLU A 459 7.36 -11.45 -1.79
CA GLU A 459 8.43 -11.69 -2.77
C GLU A 459 9.61 -10.74 -2.60
N ASN A 460 9.36 -9.48 -2.23
CA ASN A 460 10.42 -8.53 -1.87
C ASN A 460 11.20 -9.00 -0.64
N HIS A 461 10.53 -9.51 0.39
CA HIS A 461 11.18 -10.13 1.53
C HIS A 461 12.03 -11.35 1.11
N ARG A 462 11.47 -12.22 0.27
CA ARG A 462 12.11 -13.47 -0.15
C ARG A 462 13.36 -13.24 -0.98
N SER A 463 13.25 -12.44 -2.05
CA SER A 463 14.26 -12.39 -3.11
C SER A 463 14.52 -10.99 -3.65
N GLU A 464 13.94 -9.97 -3.00
CA GLU A 464 13.99 -8.57 -3.44
C GLU A 464 13.51 -8.42 -4.89
N PHE A 465 12.58 -9.27 -5.34
CA PHE A 465 12.31 -9.43 -6.77
C PHE A 465 11.83 -8.13 -7.43
N VAL A 466 10.80 -7.49 -6.88
CA VAL A 466 10.26 -6.25 -7.45
C VAL A 466 11.28 -5.13 -7.29
N TRP A 467 11.85 -4.98 -6.09
CA TRP A 467 12.91 -4.01 -5.81
C TRP A 467 14.10 -4.11 -6.77
N ARG A 468 14.63 -5.30 -7.03
CA ARG A 468 15.79 -5.48 -7.93
C ARG A 468 15.53 -4.97 -9.34
N HIS A 469 14.33 -5.19 -9.86
CA HIS A 469 13.96 -4.67 -11.18
C HIS A 469 13.73 -3.16 -11.14
N MET A 470 13.02 -2.67 -10.13
CA MET A 470 12.67 -1.25 -10.00
C MET A 470 13.85 -0.35 -9.64
N ARG A 471 14.90 -0.86 -8.98
CA ARG A 471 16.19 -0.15 -8.81
C ARG A 471 16.83 0.22 -10.15
N GLY A 472 16.50 -0.49 -11.23
CA GLY A 472 16.94 -0.22 -12.60
C GLY A 472 15.92 0.56 -13.45
N GLU A 473 14.81 1.02 -12.88
CA GLU A 473 13.81 1.81 -13.60
C GLU A 473 14.27 3.28 -13.73
N PRO A 474 14.62 3.75 -14.94
CA PRO A 474 15.25 5.06 -15.13
C PRO A 474 14.40 6.24 -14.65
N ASN A 475 13.07 6.13 -14.74
CA ASN A 475 12.18 7.22 -14.33
C ASN A 475 12.18 7.40 -12.79
N ILE A 476 12.22 6.29 -12.04
CA ILE A 476 12.32 6.32 -10.57
C ILE A 476 13.71 6.80 -10.14
N ARG A 477 14.78 6.32 -10.78
CA ARG A 477 16.14 6.79 -10.47
C ARG A 477 16.27 8.30 -10.66
N ARG A 478 15.81 8.80 -11.82
CA ARG A 478 15.76 10.24 -12.12
C ARG A 478 15.01 11.01 -11.04
N ALA A 479 13.84 10.51 -10.61
CA ALA A 479 13.04 11.17 -9.59
C ALA A 479 13.76 11.25 -8.23
N LEU A 480 14.35 10.15 -7.79
CA LEU A 480 15.08 10.08 -6.52
C LEU A 480 16.32 10.99 -6.54
N ASP A 481 17.07 11.01 -7.65
CA ASP A 481 18.21 11.90 -7.84
C ASP A 481 17.79 13.37 -7.74
N ILE A 482 16.70 13.75 -8.45
CA ILE A 482 16.16 15.12 -8.43
C ILE A 482 15.66 15.48 -7.03
N ALA A 483 14.99 14.56 -6.32
CA ALA A 483 14.51 14.75 -4.95
C ALA A 483 15.61 14.73 -3.88
N GLY A 484 16.88 14.59 -4.28
CA GLY A 484 18.04 14.68 -3.38
C GLY A 484 18.22 13.45 -2.49
N PHE A 485 17.71 12.29 -2.92
CA PHE A 485 18.02 11.01 -2.29
C PHE A 485 19.47 10.62 -2.58
N THR A 486 20.17 10.13 -1.57
CA THR A 486 21.53 9.62 -1.69
C THR A 486 21.73 8.39 -0.82
N GLY A 487 22.78 7.61 -1.09
CA GLY A 487 23.13 6.41 -0.32
C GLY A 487 22.79 5.10 -1.04
N GLY A 488 22.97 3.99 -0.33
CA GLY A 488 22.49 2.67 -0.72
C GLY A 488 22.80 2.29 -2.17
N TRP A 489 21.77 1.84 -2.88
CA TRP A 489 21.85 1.35 -4.25
C TRP A 489 21.86 2.45 -5.32
N MET A 490 21.75 3.73 -4.93
CA MET A 490 21.83 4.87 -5.85
C MET A 490 23.28 5.27 -6.16
N ASN A 491 24.24 4.90 -5.30
CA ASN A 491 25.65 5.22 -5.47
C ASN A 491 26.40 4.28 -6.45
N GLY A 492 25.67 3.37 -7.12
CA GLY A 492 26.22 2.34 -8.01
C GLY A 492 25.61 2.34 -9.39
#